data_AF-A0A800D875-F1
#
_entry.id   AF-A0A800D875-F1
#
_cell.length_a   1.000
_cell.length_b   1.000
_cell.length_c   1.000
_cell.angle_alpha   90.00
_cell.angle_beta   90.00
_cell.angle_gamma   90.00
#
_symmetry.space_group_name_H-M   'P 1'
#
loop_
_entity.id
_entity.type
_entity.pdbx_description
1 polymer ?
#
loop_
_entity_poly.entity_id
_entity_poly.type
_entity_poly.pdbx_seq_one_letter_code
_entity_poly.pdbx_strand_id
1 'polypeptide(L)'
;MDLRQNRVRRAGLLPYWLILGVLVLVSLAWSFGFRHVGSAGVCPPVQNTQKFTFLYGEVAINATPAPPGSVVEARSPRGDTVGCRVVENAGEYPLMYVYGEEIVAGTPIPGMREGEIIAFAVDGVPATPSPVPTWTNDRASHRVDLTATSAPCYDFDNSGQVDLPDVVLVAGCWRMTDEDPDCAPYDLNNDGIINIVDIMMVAAHWGEPCG
;
A
#
# COMPACT_ATOMS: atom_id res chain seq x y z
N MET A 1 -78.63 -23.48 8.27
CA MET A 1 -78.59 -24.56 9.27
C MET A 1 -77.49 -25.53 8.83
N ASP A 2 -76.19 -25.35 9.12
CA ASP A 2 -75.48 -25.17 10.42
C ASP A 2 -75.04 -26.53 11.00
N LEU A 3 -73.78 -26.83 11.33
CA LEU A 3 -72.51 -26.06 11.39
C LEU A 3 -71.26 -26.98 11.14
N ARG A 4 -70.06 -26.36 11.02
CA ARG A 4 -68.68 -26.78 11.42
C ARG A 4 -68.35 -28.31 11.49
N GLN A 5 -67.18 -28.81 11.05
CA GLN A 5 -65.84 -28.38 11.48
C GLN A 5 -64.70 -28.74 10.49
N ASN A 6 -63.80 -27.77 10.31
CA ASN A 6 -62.33 -27.86 10.34
C ASN A 6 -61.65 -29.25 10.41
N ARG A 7 -60.74 -29.51 9.46
CA ARG A 7 -59.41 -30.05 9.78
C ARG A 7 -58.33 -29.33 8.97
N VAL A 8 -57.45 -28.63 9.70
CA VAL A 8 -56.36 -27.79 9.17
C VAL A 8 -55.31 -28.64 8.47
N ARG A 9 -54.90 -28.26 7.25
CA ARG A 9 -53.68 -28.78 6.61
C ARG A 9 -52.48 -28.19 7.34
N ARG A 10 -51.69 -29.03 8.02
CA ARG A 10 -50.46 -28.59 8.70
C ARG A 10 -49.44 -28.14 7.66
N ALA A 11 -48.90 -26.94 7.85
CA ALA A 11 -47.78 -26.43 7.05
C ALA A 11 -46.53 -27.30 7.27
N GLY A 12 -45.75 -27.49 6.20
CA GLY A 12 -44.45 -28.15 6.28
C GLY A 12 -43.45 -27.26 7.01
N LEU A 13 -42.86 -27.78 8.08
CA LEU A 13 -41.71 -27.17 8.75
C LEU A 13 -40.48 -27.35 7.84
N LEU A 14 -39.99 -26.26 7.26
CA LEU A 14 -38.68 -26.22 6.63
C LEU A 14 -37.59 -26.34 7.72
N PRO A 15 -36.61 -27.25 7.59
CA PRO A 15 -35.60 -27.48 8.62
C PRO A 15 -34.61 -26.31 8.73
N TYR A 16 -34.43 -25.83 9.97
CA TYR A 16 -33.70 -24.63 10.36
C TYR A 16 -32.15 -24.73 10.30
N TRP A 17 -31.61 -25.44 9.30
CA TRP A 17 -30.18 -25.84 9.23
C TRP A 17 -29.38 -25.18 8.09
N LEU A 18 -29.77 -23.98 7.65
CA LEU A 18 -29.08 -23.23 6.58
C LEU A 18 -28.85 -21.73 6.88
N ILE A 19 -28.81 -21.33 8.16
CA ILE A 19 -28.52 -19.93 8.58
C ILE A 19 -27.46 -19.88 9.71
N LEU A 20 -26.48 -20.80 9.68
CA LEU A 20 -25.41 -20.89 10.70
C LEU A 20 -24.02 -21.15 10.10
N GLY A 21 -23.83 -20.78 8.82
CA GLY A 21 -22.55 -20.91 8.09
C GLY A 21 -21.91 -19.57 7.66
N VAL A 22 -22.48 -18.42 8.06
CA VAL A 22 -22.08 -17.08 7.56
C VAL A 22 -21.47 -16.19 8.67
N LEU A 23 -21.36 -16.67 9.92
CA LEU A 23 -20.98 -15.86 11.09
C LEU A 23 -19.78 -16.39 11.91
N VAL A 24 -18.81 -17.05 11.26
CA VAL A 24 -17.56 -17.51 11.93
C VAL A 24 -16.27 -17.11 11.18
N LEU A 25 -16.35 -16.60 9.94
CA LEU A 25 -15.18 -16.12 9.17
C LEU A 25 -14.99 -14.58 9.23
N VAL A 26 -15.24 -13.96 10.39
CA VAL A 26 -15.05 -12.50 10.62
C VAL A 26 -14.00 -12.21 11.72
N SER A 27 -13.49 -13.24 12.40
CA SER A 27 -12.72 -13.06 13.65
C SER A 27 -11.22 -13.41 13.57
N LEU A 28 -10.69 -13.75 12.38
CA LEU A 28 -9.29 -14.18 12.19
C LEU A 28 -8.49 -13.31 11.20
N ALA A 29 -8.98 -12.11 10.87
CA ALA A 29 -8.28 -11.14 10.01
C ALA A 29 -7.65 -9.94 10.76
N TRP A 30 -7.75 -9.88 12.09
CA TRP A 30 -7.18 -8.81 12.93
C TRP A 30 -5.69 -9.05 13.28
N SER A 31 -4.92 -9.60 12.33
CA SER A 31 -3.46 -9.74 12.43
C SER A 31 -2.75 -9.58 11.08
N PHE A 32 -3.43 -9.04 10.06
CA PHE A 32 -2.70 -8.22 9.11
C PHE A 32 -2.25 -6.98 9.87
N GLY A 33 -0.97 -6.92 10.20
CA GLY A 33 -0.36 -5.68 10.64
C GLY A 33 -0.63 -4.66 9.55
N PHE A 34 -1.30 -3.55 9.89
CA PHE A 34 -1.37 -2.40 9.01
C PHE A 34 0.07 -2.04 8.66
N ARG A 35 0.47 -2.34 7.41
CA ARG A 35 1.52 -1.56 6.80
C ARG A 35 0.97 -0.14 6.84
N HIS A 36 1.61 0.72 7.61
CA HIS A 36 1.43 2.15 7.43
C HIS A 36 1.96 2.46 6.04
N VAL A 37 1.07 2.36 5.05
CA VAL A 37 1.11 3.25 3.89
C VAL A 37 1.10 4.64 4.52
N GLY A 38 2.18 5.39 4.32
CA GLY A 38 2.20 6.78 4.73
C GLY A 38 1.03 7.47 4.03
N SER A 39 0.12 8.08 4.79
CA SER A 39 -0.89 8.94 4.16
C SER A 39 -0.13 9.98 3.33
N ALA A 40 -0.50 10.13 2.06
CA ALA A 40 0.09 11.15 1.20
C ALA A 40 0.15 12.49 1.94
N GLY A 41 1.30 13.16 1.90
CA GLY A 41 1.56 14.41 2.65
C GLY A 41 2.01 14.27 4.10
N VAL A 42 2.05 13.07 4.73
CA VAL A 42 2.37 12.94 6.16
C VAL A 42 3.42 11.86 6.46
N CYS A 43 4.52 12.29 7.07
CA CYS A 43 5.52 11.36 7.62
C CYS A 43 4.99 10.56 8.82
N PRO A 44 5.20 9.23 8.87
CA PRO A 44 4.97 8.47 10.09
C PRO A 44 5.95 8.88 11.20
N PRO A 45 5.60 8.66 12.49
CA PRO A 45 6.51 8.97 13.60
C PRO A 45 7.80 8.16 13.54
N VAL A 46 8.93 8.83 13.36
CA VAL A 46 10.28 8.24 13.44
C VAL A 46 10.84 8.45 14.85
N GLN A 47 11.39 7.40 15.46
CA GLN A 47 12.03 7.50 16.78
C GLN A 47 13.47 8.00 16.62
N ASN A 48 13.78 9.13 17.24
CA ASN A 48 15.12 9.72 17.19
C ASN A 48 16.09 8.98 18.12
N THR A 49 17.32 8.76 17.66
CA THR A 49 18.43 8.21 18.45
C THR A 49 19.66 9.11 18.37
N GLN A 50 20.67 8.87 19.23
CA GLN A 50 21.94 9.62 19.16
C GLN A 50 22.83 9.20 17.98
N LYS A 51 22.41 8.18 17.23
CA LYS A 51 23.14 7.63 16.10
C LYS A 51 22.43 7.98 14.80
N PHE A 52 23.09 8.68 13.88
CA PHE A 52 22.45 9.06 12.62
C PHE A 52 23.48 9.43 11.55
N THR A 53 23.01 9.34 10.30
CA THR A 53 23.60 10.02 9.14
C THR A 53 22.53 10.93 8.52
N PHE A 54 22.91 11.88 7.68
CA PHE A 54 21.98 12.77 6.99
C PHE A 54 21.95 12.49 5.48
N LEU A 55 20.75 12.43 4.91
CA LEU A 55 20.54 12.27 3.48
C LEU A 55 19.74 13.44 2.90
N TYR A 56 20.02 13.81 1.65
CA TYR A 56 19.28 14.82 0.88
C TYR A 56 19.44 14.51 -0.61
N GLY A 57 18.60 15.06 -1.48
CA GLY A 57 18.81 14.89 -2.92
C GLY A 57 17.59 15.20 -3.76
N GLU A 58 17.71 14.87 -5.04
CA GLU A 58 16.58 14.93 -5.97
C GLU A 58 15.68 13.71 -5.82
N VAL A 59 14.40 13.86 -6.13
CA VAL A 59 13.41 12.77 -6.12
C VAL A 59 12.46 12.91 -7.31
N ALA A 60 12.37 11.85 -8.11
CA ALA A 60 11.53 11.79 -9.30
C ALA A 60 10.56 10.60 -9.24
N ILE A 61 9.35 10.81 -9.73
CA ILE A 61 8.31 9.78 -9.92
C ILE A 61 8.04 9.73 -11.43
N ASN A 62 8.12 8.55 -12.06
CA ASN A 62 7.91 8.40 -13.52
C ASN A 62 8.81 9.33 -14.37
N ALA A 63 10.03 9.59 -13.89
CA ALA A 63 10.99 10.55 -14.45
C ALA A 63 10.55 12.03 -14.48
N THR A 64 9.48 12.41 -13.79
CA THR A 64 9.13 13.82 -13.50
C THR A 64 9.52 14.18 -12.06
N PRO A 65 9.82 15.46 -11.75
CA PRO A 65 10.07 15.91 -10.38
C PRO A 65 8.89 15.57 -9.47
N ALA A 66 9.15 14.91 -8.33
CA ALA A 66 8.07 14.55 -7.40
C ALA A 66 7.36 15.81 -6.87
N PRO A 67 6.02 15.84 -6.78
CA PRO A 67 5.28 17.03 -6.38
C PRO A 67 5.48 17.36 -4.89
N PRO A 68 5.30 18.62 -4.48
CA PRO A 68 5.19 18.99 -3.07
C PRO A 68 4.08 18.19 -2.40
N GLY A 69 4.39 17.58 -1.25
CA GLY A 69 3.52 16.62 -0.56
C GLY A 69 3.93 15.16 -0.69
N SER A 70 4.78 14.79 -1.67
CA SER A 70 5.33 13.42 -1.73
C SER A 70 6.12 13.07 -0.47
N VAL A 71 5.93 11.85 0.05
CA VAL A 71 6.54 11.36 1.29
C VAL A 71 7.71 10.44 0.97
N VAL A 72 8.93 10.89 1.31
CA VAL A 72 10.16 10.11 1.19
C VAL A 72 10.46 9.42 2.52
N GLU A 73 10.46 8.10 2.55
CA GLU A 73 10.83 7.28 3.70
C GLU A 73 12.17 6.58 3.48
N ALA A 74 13.05 6.64 4.48
CA ALA A 74 14.20 5.75 4.60
C ALA A 74 13.85 4.55 5.48
N ARG A 75 14.19 3.34 5.05
CA ARG A 75 13.81 2.07 5.68
C ARG A 75 15.01 1.17 5.96
N SER A 76 14.98 0.49 7.10
CA SER A 76 15.97 -0.51 7.48
C SER A 76 15.79 -1.83 6.71
N PRO A 77 16.79 -2.72 6.66
CA PRO A 77 16.63 -4.07 6.12
C PRO A 77 15.60 -4.94 6.86
N ARG A 78 15.12 -4.52 8.04
CA ARG A 78 14.03 -5.16 8.79
C ARG A 78 12.65 -4.57 8.45
N GLY A 79 12.60 -3.49 7.67
CA GLY A 79 11.38 -2.79 7.28
C GLY A 79 10.99 -1.60 8.16
N ASP A 80 11.76 -1.28 9.20
CA ASP A 80 11.51 -0.13 10.08
C ASP A 80 11.66 1.18 9.30
N THR A 81 10.73 2.14 9.43
CA THR A 81 10.94 3.51 8.92
C THR A 81 11.88 4.25 9.87
N VAL A 82 13.08 4.57 9.40
CA VAL A 82 14.21 5.11 10.18
C VAL A 82 14.54 6.58 9.84
N GLY A 83 13.87 7.11 8.83
CA GLY A 83 13.91 8.52 8.43
C GLY A 83 12.70 8.83 7.57
N CYS A 84 12.20 10.06 7.62
CA CYS A 84 11.16 10.51 6.72
C CYS A 84 11.24 12.02 6.44
N ARG A 85 10.91 12.42 5.22
CA ARG A 85 10.65 13.81 4.80
C ARG A 85 9.45 13.91 3.86
N VAL A 86 8.81 15.07 3.88
CA VAL A 86 7.86 15.48 2.86
C VAL A 86 8.61 16.39 1.88
N VAL A 87 8.34 16.24 0.58
CA VAL A 87 8.84 17.12 -0.47
C VAL A 87 8.16 18.48 -0.31
N GLU A 88 8.96 19.54 -0.11
CA GLU A 88 8.46 20.92 0.03
C GLU A 88 8.54 21.68 -1.30
N ASN A 89 9.60 21.44 -2.07
CA ASN A 89 9.82 22.00 -3.41
C ASN A 89 9.85 20.85 -4.42
N ALA A 90 9.19 21.00 -5.57
CA ALA A 90 9.05 19.93 -6.55
C ALA A 90 10.42 19.37 -6.98
N GLY A 91 10.60 18.06 -6.87
CA GLY A 91 11.83 17.36 -7.24
C GLY A 91 12.91 17.28 -6.17
N GLU A 92 12.77 17.89 -4.99
CA GLU A 92 13.81 17.92 -3.96
C GLU A 92 13.28 17.47 -2.59
N TYR A 93 13.97 16.53 -1.94
CA TYR A 93 13.69 16.22 -0.53
C TYR A 93 14.76 16.85 0.39
N PRO A 94 14.34 17.59 1.44
CA PRO A 94 15.27 18.30 2.32
C PRO A 94 16.03 17.34 3.25
N LEU A 95 17.00 17.87 4.00
CA LEU A 95 17.88 17.10 4.88
C LEU A 95 17.11 16.18 5.85
N MET A 96 17.18 14.88 5.59
CA MET A 96 16.57 13.79 6.34
C MET A 96 17.57 13.19 7.33
N TYR A 97 17.16 13.02 8.58
CA TYR A 97 17.88 12.17 9.53
C TYR A 97 17.54 10.71 9.22
N VAL A 98 18.55 9.84 9.20
CA VAL A 98 18.39 8.39 9.15
C VAL A 98 19.01 7.78 10.40
N TYR A 99 18.16 7.31 11.32
CA TYR A 99 18.55 6.92 12.68
C TYR A 99 19.03 5.47 12.80
N GLY A 100 20.00 5.26 13.69
CA GLY A 100 20.59 3.97 14.02
C GLY A 100 19.93 3.30 15.22
N GLU A 101 20.03 1.97 15.28
CA GLU A 101 19.56 1.14 16.39
C GLU A 101 20.30 1.51 17.69
N GLU A 102 19.56 1.76 18.76
CA GLU A 102 20.11 2.20 20.06
C GLU A 102 19.38 1.54 21.22
N ILE A 103 20.06 1.31 22.34
CA ILE A 103 19.43 0.85 23.59
C ILE A 103 19.48 1.99 24.59
N VAL A 104 18.32 2.54 24.96
CA VAL A 104 18.19 3.65 25.91
C VAL A 104 17.54 3.12 27.18
N ALA A 105 18.25 3.23 28.31
CA ALA A 105 17.79 2.75 29.63
C ALA A 105 17.34 1.27 29.66
N GLY A 106 17.87 0.42 28.77
CA GLY A 106 17.50 -0.99 28.63
C GLY A 106 16.40 -1.28 27.60
N THR A 107 15.78 -0.25 27.02
CA THR A 107 14.79 -0.38 25.95
C THR A 107 15.46 -0.28 24.58
N PRO A 108 15.31 -1.27 23.68
CA PRO A 108 15.80 -1.16 22.31
C PRO A 108 14.90 -0.24 21.48
N ILE A 109 15.52 0.68 20.74
CA ILE A 109 14.91 1.54 19.72
C ILE A 109 15.35 0.97 18.36
N PRO A 110 14.41 0.54 17.50
CA PRO A 110 14.71 0.09 16.14
C PRO A 110 15.42 1.17 15.31
N GLY A 111 16.29 0.76 14.41
CA GLY A 111 17.06 1.68 13.57
C GLY A 111 18.00 0.94 12.63
N MET A 112 18.84 1.68 11.89
CA MET A 112 19.92 1.12 11.07
C MET A 112 21.06 0.53 11.90
N ARG A 113 21.79 -0.44 11.33
CA ARG A 113 23.06 -0.94 11.88
C ARG A 113 24.22 -0.59 10.96
N GLU A 114 25.43 -0.62 11.50
CA GLU A 114 26.65 -0.23 10.79
C GLU A 114 26.83 -1.02 9.48
N GLY A 115 27.03 -0.30 8.37
CA GLY A 115 27.24 -0.86 7.04
C GLY A 115 25.98 -1.35 6.32
N GLU A 116 24.79 -1.25 6.91
CA GLU A 116 23.54 -1.65 6.26
C GLU A 116 23.16 -0.69 5.12
N ILE A 117 22.66 -1.25 4.01
CA ILE A 117 22.10 -0.47 2.91
C ILE A 117 20.76 0.13 3.36
N ILE A 118 20.56 1.42 3.09
CA ILE A 118 19.31 2.13 3.37
C ILE A 118 18.38 1.94 2.17
N ALA A 119 17.21 1.36 2.40
CA ALA A 119 16.15 1.26 1.38
C ALA A 119 15.27 2.52 1.40
N PHE A 120 14.61 2.84 0.29
CA PHE A 120 13.73 3.99 0.19
C PHE A 120 12.34 3.62 -0.30
N ALA A 121 11.36 4.41 0.13
CA ALA A 121 10.06 4.49 -0.52
C ALA A 121 9.70 5.96 -0.77
N VAL A 122 8.99 6.21 -1.88
CA VAL A 122 8.36 7.50 -2.20
C VAL A 122 6.86 7.22 -2.33
N ASP A 123 6.05 7.88 -1.51
CA ASP A 123 4.60 7.65 -1.44
C ASP A 123 4.23 6.16 -1.26
N GLY A 124 5.01 5.46 -0.43
CA GLY A 124 4.87 4.03 -0.14
C GLY A 124 5.46 3.09 -1.21
N VAL A 125 5.76 3.60 -2.42
CA VAL A 125 6.34 2.81 -3.52
C VAL A 125 7.86 2.71 -3.37
N PRO A 126 8.48 1.52 -3.52
CA PRO A 126 9.94 1.37 -3.48
C PRO A 126 10.66 2.30 -4.47
N ALA A 127 11.67 3.03 -4.00
CA ALA A 127 12.46 3.93 -4.81
C ALA A 127 13.92 3.44 -4.94
N THR A 128 14.51 3.66 -6.11
CA THR A 128 15.89 3.30 -6.43
C THR A 128 16.82 4.47 -6.08
N PRO A 129 17.80 4.29 -5.17
CA PRO A 129 18.74 5.34 -4.82
C PRO A 129 19.99 5.37 -5.71
N SER A 130 20.51 6.58 -5.97
CA SER A 130 21.75 6.83 -6.69
C SER A 130 22.58 7.94 -6.02
N PRO A 131 23.79 7.65 -5.50
CA PRO A 131 24.39 6.33 -5.31
C PRO A 131 23.60 5.50 -4.27
N VAL A 132 23.81 4.18 -4.24
CA VAL A 132 23.26 3.31 -3.18
C VAL A 132 23.97 3.61 -1.86
N PRO A 133 23.28 4.11 -0.81
CA PRO A 133 23.93 4.52 0.42
C PRO A 133 23.99 3.39 1.45
N THR A 134 25.12 3.33 2.16
CA THR A 134 25.28 2.53 3.38
C THR A 134 25.24 3.43 4.61
N TRP A 135 24.67 2.94 5.70
CA TRP A 135 24.57 3.68 6.96
C TRP A 135 25.85 3.53 7.80
N THR A 136 26.39 4.66 8.27
CA THR A 136 27.77 4.78 8.81
C THR A 136 27.87 5.53 10.15
N ASN A 137 26.75 5.99 10.71
CA ASN A 137 26.71 6.84 11.92
C ASN A 137 27.62 8.09 11.90
N ASP A 138 27.99 8.58 10.73
CA ASP A 138 29.01 9.61 10.57
C ASP A 138 28.55 11.03 10.91
N ARG A 139 27.24 11.23 11.07
CA ARG A 139 26.59 12.55 11.21
C ARG A 139 26.95 13.52 10.08
N ALA A 140 27.37 13.01 8.93
CA ALA A 140 27.65 13.75 7.71
C ALA A 140 26.42 13.76 6.79
N SER A 141 26.43 14.67 5.81
CA SER A 141 25.39 14.77 4.79
C SER A 141 25.82 14.14 3.47
N HIS A 142 25.01 13.23 2.95
CA HIS A 142 25.23 12.53 1.68
C HIS A 142 24.12 12.88 0.69
N ARG A 143 24.49 13.22 -0.55
CA ARG A 143 23.50 13.39 -1.63
C ARG A 143 23.13 12.01 -2.20
N VAL A 144 21.84 11.69 -2.20
CA VAL A 144 21.27 10.45 -2.73
C VAL A 144 20.04 10.83 -3.53
N ASP A 145 20.10 10.70 -4.84
CA ASP A 145 18.96 10.95 -5.73
C ASP A 145 18.07 9.72 -5.78
N LEU A 146 16.76 9.91 -5.84
CA LEU A 146 15.75 8.84 -5.77
C LEU A 146 14.91 8.81 -7.04
N THR A 147 14.74 7.63 -7.63
CA THR A 147 13.76 7.40 -8.69
C THR A 147 12.73 6.35 -8.28
N ALA A 148 11.46 6.75 -8.29
CA ALA A 148 10.32 5.87 -8.15
C ALA A 148 9.55 5.80 -9.48
N THR A 149 8.80 4.71 -9.66
CA THR A 149 7.75 4.59 -10.67
C THR A 149 6.46 4.52 -9.88
N SER A 150 5.45 5.35 -10.17
CA SER A 150 4.17 5.23 -9.46
C SER A 150 3.58 3.84 -9.69
N ALA A 151 2.70 3.38 -8.80
CA ALA A 151 1.79 2.31 -9.17
C ALA A 151 1.02 2.73 -10.44
N PRO A 152 0.61 1.79 -11.30
CA PRO A 152 -0.42 2.06 -12.28
C PRO A 152 -1.65 2.62 -11.57
N CYS A 153 -2.21 3.70 -12.10
CA CYS A 153 -3.51 4.16 -11.68
C CYS A 153 -4.55 3.12 -12.15
N TYR A 154 -5.37 2.61 -11.23
CA TYR A 154 -6.43 1.62 -11.52
C TYR A 154 -7.83 2.26 -11.63
N ASP A 155 -7.88 3.57 -11.90
CA ASP A 155 -9.09 4.30 -12.30
C ASP A 155 -9.30 4.10 -13.81
N PHE A 156 -10.16 3.15 -14.16
CA PHE A 156 -10.52 2.78 -15.52
C PHE A 156 -11.74 3.57 -16.02
N ASP A 157 -12.60 4.05 -15.12
CA ASP A 157 -13.78 4.85 -15.49
C ASP A 157 -13.48 6.36 -15.64
N ASN A 158 -12.28 6.80 -15.23
CA ASN A 158 -11.74 8.15 -15.24
C ASN A 158 -12.47 9.11 -14.26
N SER A 159 -12.93 8.59 -13.12
CA SER A 159 -13.58 9.37 -12.06
C SER A 159 -12.60 10.16 -11.16
N GLY A 160 -11.30 9.86 -11.23
CA GLY A 160 -10.23 10.41 -10.41
C GLY A 160 -9.98 9.66 -9.10
N GLN A 161 -10.64 8.52 -8.89
CA GLN A 161 -10.52 7.67 -7.70
C GLN A 161 -10.62 6.19 -8.10
N VAL A 162 -9.88 5.31 -7.41
CA VAL A 162 -10.04 3.86 -7.57
C VAL A 162 -11.23 3.37 -6.72
N ASP A 163 -12.36 3.04 -7.34
CA ASP A 163 -13.58 2.61 -6.61
C ASP A 163 -14.37 1.44 -7.25
N LEU A 164 -15.69 1.43 -7.13
CA LEU A 164 -16.54 0.31 -7.54
C LEU A 164 -16.66 0.17 -9.07
N PRO A 165 -17.00 1.23 -9.83
CA PRO A 165 -16.83 1.31 -11.28
C PRO A 165 -15.60 0.59 -11.84
N ASP A 166 -14.41 0.82 -11.29
CA ASP A 166 -13.15 0.24 -11.78
C ASP A 166 -13.11 -1.29 -11.63
N VAL A 167 -13.49 -1.76 -10.44
CA VAL A 167 -13.63 -3.19 -10.17
C VAL A 167 -14.71 -3.81 -11.08
N VAL A 168 -15.78 -3.08 -11.41
CA VAL A 168 -16.82 -3.55 -12.32
C VAL A 168 -16.32 -3.64 -13.78
N LEU A 169 -15.45 -2.73 -14.22
CA LEU A 169 -14.84 -2.79 -15.55
C LEU A 169 -13.93 -4.02 -15.70
N VAL A 170 -12.99 -4.23 -14.77
CA VAL A 170 -12.14 -5.45 -14.76
C VAL A 170 -12.97 -6.72 -14.62
N ALA A 171 -13.95 -6.74 -13.71
CA ALA A 171 -14.83 -7.90 -13.53
C ALA A 171 -15.75 -8.17 -14.74
N GLY A 172 -16.00 -7.18 -15.59
CA GLY A 172 -16.71 -7.34 -16.86
C GLY A 172 -15.97 -8.29 -17.82
N CYS A 173 -14.65 -8.33 -17.74
CA CYS A 173 -13.77 -9.19 -18.54
C CYS A 173 -13.36 -10.50 -17.84
N TRP A 174 -14.07 -10.91 -16.80
CA TRP A 174 -13.75 -12.12 -16.02
C TRP A 174 -13.62 -13.39 -16.88
N ARG A 175 -12.43 -14.01 -16.86
CA ARG A 175 -11.99 -15.18 -17.66
C ARG A 175 -11.87 -14.95 -19.17
N MET A 176 -11.83 -13.69 -19.60
CA MET A 176 -11.38 -13.35 -20.95
C MET A 176 -9.84 -13.42 -21.00
N THR A 177 -9.29 -13.50 -22.21
CA THR A 177 -7.85 -13.42 -22.47
C THR A 177 -7.47 -12.02 -22.96
N ASP A 178 -6.18 -11.70 -22.92
CA ASP A 178 -5.59 -10.51 -23.52
C ASP A 178 -5.68 -10.46 -25.06
N GLU A 179 -6.09 -11.57 -25.70
CA GLU A 179 -6.40 -11.64 -27.14
C GLU A 179 -7.66 -10.84 -27.53
N ASP A 180 -8.58 -10.55 -26.60
CA ASP A 180 -9.74 -9.69 -26.85
C ASP A 180 -9.37 -8.21 -26.62
N PRO A 181 -9.36 -7.34 -27.66
CA PRO A 181 -8.93 -5.96 -27.52
C PRO A 181 -9.74 -5.12 -26.53
N ASP A 182 -11.01 -5.47 -26.28
CA ASP A 182 -11.86 -4.77 -25.32
C ASP A 182 -11.53 -5.17 -23.87
N CYS A 183 -10.82 -6.31 -23.68
CA CYS A 183 -10.44 -6.84 -22.37
C CYS A 183 -8.93 -6.81 -22.06
N ALA A 184 -8.07 -6.71 -23.09
CA ALA A 184 -6.62 -6.61 -22.94
C ALA A 184 -6.13 -5.53 -21.94
N PRO A 185 -6.78 -4.36 -21.78
CA PRO A 185 -6.37 -3.38 -20.76
C PRO A 185 -6.55 -3.82 -19.30
N TYR A 186 -7.28 -4.92 -19.05
CA TYR A 186 -7.63 -5.40 -17.71
C TYR A 186 -6.86 -6.68 -17.29
N ASP A 187 -5.90 -7.13 -18.09
CA ASP A 187 -4.86 -8.07 -17.65
C ASP A 187 -3.73 -7.26 -17.02
N LEU A 188 -3.76 -7.16 -15.69
CA LEU A 188 -2.95 -6.22 -14.92
C LEU A 188 -1.62 -6.82 -14.49
N ASN A 189 -1.56 -8.15 -14.38
CA ASN A 189 -0.33 -8.88 -14.10
C ASN A 189 0.41 -9.38 -15.37
N ASN A 190 -0.23 -9.27 -16.55
CA ASN A 190 0.24 -9.74 -17.86
C ASN A 190 0.42 -11.27 -17.90
N ASP A 191 -0.51 -12.03 -17.32
CA ASP A 191 -0.52 -13.51 -17.32
C ASP A 191 -1.36 -14.15 -18.45
N GLY A 192 -2.06 -13.33 -19.23
CA GLY A 192 -2.88 -13.71 -20.38
C GLY A 192 -4.33 -14.04 -20.04
N ILE A 193 -4.77 -13.92 -18.77
CA ILE A 193 -6.15 -14.21 -18.37
C ILE A 193 -6.67 -13.30 -17.24
N ILE A 194 -7.64 -12.44 -17.57
CA ILE A 194 -8.28 -11.55 -16.58
C ILE A 194 -9.02 -12.39 -15.54
N ASN A 195 -8.56 -12.34 -14.29
CA ASN A 195 -9.04 -13.21 -13.21
C ASN A 195 -9.12 -12.49 -11.85
N ILE A 196 -9.07 -13.24 -10.75
CA ILE A 196 -9.16 -12.67 -9.40
C ILE A 196 -7.91 -11.87 -9.02
N VAL A 197 -6.75 -12.18 -9.60
CA VAL A 197 -5.51 -11.47 -9.33
C VAL A 197 -5.62 -10.02 -9.79
N ASP A 198 -6.19 -9.77 -10.97
CA ASP A 198 -6.40 -8.43 -11.54
C ASP A 198 -7.39 -7.63 -10.69
N ILE A 199 -8.53 -8.22 -10.36
CA ILE A 199 -9.51 -7.59 -9.45
C ILE A 199 -8.86 -7.28 -8.08
N MET A 200 -7.99 -8.16 -7.57
CA MET A 200 -7.25 -7.92 -6.33
C MET A 200 -6.19 -6.82 -6.47
N MET A 201 -5.64 -6.58 -7.67
CA MET A 201 -4.74 -5.46 -7.93
C MET A 201 -5.51 -4.14 -7.87
N VAL A 202 -6.69 -4.03 -8.49
CA VAL A 202 -7.56 -2.84 -8.32
C VAL A 202 -7.95 -2.64 -6.86
N ALA A 203 -8.44 -3.69 -6.20
CA ALA A 203 -8.92 -3.62 -4.82
C ALA A 203 -7.81 -3.32 -3.80
N ALA A 204 -6.53 -3.56 -4.13
CA ALA A 204 -5.40 -3.17 -3.28
C ALA A 204 -5.20 -1.65 -3.19
N HIS A 205 -5.70 -0.90 -4.19
CA HIS A 205 -5.61 0.56 -4.29
C HIS A 205 -6.95 1.26 -3.98
N TRP A 206 -7.92 0.57 -3.37
CA TRP A 206 -9.27 1.08 -3.15
C TRP A 206 -9.31 2.41 -2.37
N GLY A 207 -9.89 3.44 -2.98
CA GLY A 207 -10.01 4.79 -2.45
C GLY A 207 -8.77 5.66 -2.65
N GLU A 208 -7.74 5.19 -3.37
CA GLU A 208 -6.62 6.04 -3.80
C GLU A 208 -7.09 7.02 -4.90
N PRO A 209 -6.70 8.30 -4.83
CA PRO A 209 -6.93 9.25 -5.91
C PRO A 209 -5.94 9.02 -7.05
N CYS A 210 -6.38 9.24 -8.28
CA CYS A 210 -5.49 9.31 -9.44
C CYS A 210 -5.29 10.76 -9.88
N GLY A 211 -4.11 11.32 -9.61
CA GLY A 211 -3.74 12.70 -10.00
C GLY A 211 -2.46 13.21 -9.35
#